data_AF-A0A354EM91-F1
#
_entry.id   AF-A0A354EM91-F1
#
_cell.length_a   1.000
_cell.length_b   1.000
_cell.length_c   1.000
_cell.angle_alpha   90.00
_cell.angle_beta   90.00
_cell.angle_gamma   90.00
#
_symmetry.space_group_name_H-M   'P 1'
#
loop_
_entity.id
_entity.type
_entity.pdbx_description
1 polymer ?
#
loop_
_entity_poly.entity_id
_entity_poly.type
_entity_poly.pdbx_seq_one_letter_code
_entity_poly.pdbx_strand_id
1 'polypeptide(L)'
;GNLLLSALEKIQGNFSLGVKEATNILGVKGQVIPVSEDEMNLYIKLKNNKILIGEKQLDHNKDVRKYGIKKVYLNPVAKANKDAIEAIKKADIIVIGPGDHYGSIIPNLLVMGISEAIRKSKAKVIYNCNLTNKKGQTEEFDVDKYVKEMNRYLGSERIDFVIFPFNKPTEDLQKKYEKREGRNSVVKFNKDNLIGRNYKVVRADVLNKVAIKKNKEDKIADTRSFIRHDSDRLANVILSISEMENEKLIKEVI
;
A
#
# COMPACT_ATOMS: atom_id res chain seq x y z
N GLY A 1 -16.52 8.74 -12.65
CA GLY A 1 -15.36 7.84 -12.49
C GLY A 1 -15.62 6.52 -13.18
N ASN A 2 -16.10 5.51 -12.46
CA ASN A 2 -16.19 4.14 -12.98
C ASN A 2 -17.02 3.98 -14.27
N LEU A 3 -18.16 4.66 -14.39
CA LEU A 3 -18.98 4.62 -15.61
C LEU A 3 -18.24 5.17 -16.84
N LEU A 4 -17.40 6.20 -16.67
CA LEU A 4 -16.57 6.76 -17.73
C LEU A 4 -15.52 5.74 -18.17
N LEU A 5 -14.80 5.14 -17.21
CA LEU A 5 -13.79 4.11 -17.50
C LEU A 5 -14.40 2.90 -18.21
N SER A 6 -15.55 2.40 -17.75
CA SER A 6 -16.25 1.29 -18.40
C SER A 6 -16.75 1.63 -19.80
N ALA A 7 -17.16 2.87 -20.04
CA ALA A 7 -17.53 3.32 -21.38
C ALA A 7 -16.31 3.38 -22.31
N LEU A 8 -15.21 3.96 -21.84
CA LEU A 8 -13.95 4.06 -22.60
C LEU A 8 -13.35 2.69 -22.90
N GLU A 9 -13.36 1.77 -21.93
CA GLU A 9 -12.96 0.38 -22.13
C GLU A 9 -13.76 -0.29 -23.27
N LYS A 10 -15.10 -0.14 -23.26
CA LYS A 10 -15.96 -0.69 -24.32
C LYS A 10 -15.70 -0.07 -25.69
N ILE A 11 -15.43 1.23 -25.75
CA ILE A 11 -15.13 1.94 -27.01
C ILE A 11 -13.77 1.53 -27.56
N GLN A 12 -12.76 1.42 -26.69
CA GLN A 12 -11.37 1.14 -27.08
C GLN A 12 -11.08 -0.36 -27.26
N GLY A 13 -11.98 -1.22 -26.79
CA GLY A 13 -11.89 -2.68 -26.94
C GLY A 13 -10.98 -3.38 -25.92
N ASN A 14 -10.27 -2.64 -25.06
CA ASN A 14 -9.60 -3.20 -23.88
C ASN A 14 -9.42 -2.16 -22.77
N PHE A 15 -9.20 -2.65 -21.54
CA PHE A 15 -9.12 -1.83 -20.35
C PHE A 15 -7.91 -0.87 -20.34
N SER A 16 -6.73 -1.32 -20.78
CA SER A 16 -5.52 -0.49 -20.83
C SER A 16 -5.67 0.73 -21.72
N LEU A 17 -6.25 0.57 -22.90
CA LEU A 17 -6.53 1.69 -23.81
C LEU A 17 -7.60 2.61 -23.23
N GLY A 18 -8.62 2.07 -22.57
CA GLY A 18 -9.63 2.86 -21.86
C GLY A 18 -9.01 3.74 -20.75
N VAL A 19 -8.07 3.20 -19.99
CA VAL A 19 -7.31 3.94 -18.96
C VAL A 19 -6.41 5.01 -19.59
N LYS A 20 -5.73 4.69 -20.70
CA LYS A 20 -4.88 5.66 -21.42
C LYS A 20 -5.70 6.83 -21.95
N GLU A 21 -6.88 6.56 -22.50
CA GLU A 21 -7.78 7.60 -22.98
C GLU A 21 -8.32 8.46 -21.84
N ALA A 22 -8.71 7.85 -20.72
CA ALA A 22 -9.13 8.59 -19.53
C ALA A 22 -8.00 9.51 -19.00
N THR A 23 -6.75 9.03 -19.04
CA THR A 23 -5.55 9.78 -18.62
C THR A 23 -5.36 11.03 -19.49
N ASN A 24 -5.56 10.90 -20.81
CA ASN A 24 -5.47 12.01 -21.76
C ASN A 24 -6.59 13.04 -21.53
N ILE A 25 -7.85 12.57 -21.45
CA ILE A 25 -9.03 13.44 -21.24
C ILE A 25 -8.91 14.24 -19.94
N LEU A 26 -8.38 13.62 -18.88
CA LEU A 26 -8.23 14.24 -17.56
C LEU A 26 -6.94 15.06 -17.40
N GLY A 27 -6.08 15.11 -18.43
CA GLY A 27 -4.83 15.87 -18.40
C GLY A 27 -3.86 15.41 -17.30
N VAL A 28 -3.83 14.10 -17.00
CA VAL A 28 -2.98 13.54 -15.95
C VAL A 28 -1.51 13.66 -16.33
N LYS A 29 -0.68 14.17 -15.40
CA LYS A 29 0.77 14.18 -15.55
C LYS A 29 1.36 12.86 -15.07
N GLY A 30 1.91 12.08 -16.00
CA GLY A 30 2.47 10.76 -15.74
C GLY A 30 1.69 9.65 -16.44
N GLN A 31 1.93 8.40 -16.05
CA GLN A 31 1.30 7.22 -16.66
C GLN A 31 0.54 6.42 -15.60
N VAL A 32 -0.67 5.96 -15.95
CA VAL A 32 -1.44 5.01 -15.16
C VAL A 32 -1.52 3.70 -15.93
N ILE A 33 -0.87 2.67 -15.41
CA ILE A 33 -0.75 1.36 -16.06
C ILE A 33 -1.47 0.33 -15.19
N PRO A 34 -2.50 -0.36 -15.71
CA PRO A 34 -3.09 -1.51 -15.03
C PRO A 34 -2.04 -2.58 -14.77
N VAL A 35 -2.04 -3.19 -13.59
CA VAL A 35 -1.06 -4.24 -13.26
C VAL A 35 -1.17 -5.46 -14.16
N SER A 36 -2.37 -5.73 -14.69
CA SER A 36 -2.69 -6.79 -15.62
C SER A 36 -3.85 -6.37 -16.51
N GLU A 37 -3.98 -7.02 -17.66
CA GLU A 37 -5.16 -6.98 -18.54
C GLU A 37 -6.06 -8.21 -18.34
N ASP A 38 -5.59 -9.21 -17.59
CA ASP A 38 -6.34 -10.43 -17.33
C ASP A 38 -7.42 -10.19 -16.28
N GLU A 39 -8.59 -10.79 -16.49
CA GLU A 39 -9.63 -10.85 -15.47
C GLU A 39 -9.21 -11.77 -14.31
N MET A 40 -9.32 -11.28 -13.08
CA MET A 40 -8.92 -12.03 -11.89
C MET A 40 -9.75 -11.64 -10.67
N ASN A 41 -9.86 -12.57 -9.72
CA ASN A 41 -10.45 -12.30 -8.41
C ASN A 41 -9.43 -12.53 -7.30
N LEU A 42 -9.51 -11.72 -6.25
CA LEU A 42 -8.77 -11.94 -5.02
C LEU A 42 -9.47 -12.99 -4.17
N TYR A 43 -8.79 -14.08 -3.87
CA TYR A 43 -9.24 -15.12 -2.96
C TYR A 43 -8.55 -14.95 -1.62
N ILE A 44 -9.34 -15.00 -0.54
CA ILE A 44 -8.90 -14.76 0.82
C ILE A 44 -9.16 -16.02 1.63
N LYS A 45 -8.09 -16.76 1.96
CA LYS A 45 -8.17 -17.92 2.86
C LYS A 45 -7.98 -17.44 4.30
N LEU A 46 -8.98 -17.69 5.15
CA LEU A 46 -8.95 -17.36 6.56
C LEU A 46 -8.22 -18.45 7.39
N LYS A 47 -7.86 -18.14 8.64
CA LYS A 47 -7.18 -19.11 9.53
C LYS A 47 -8.05 -20.34 9.87
N ASN A 48 -9.38 -20.20 9.84
CA ASN A 48 -10.31 -21.33 9.95
C ASN A 48 -10.52 -22.10 8.64
N ASN A 49 -9.70 -21.86 7.61
CA ASN A 49 -9.75 -22.45 6.27
C ASN A 49 -10.95 -22.05 5.39
N LYS A 50 -11.88 -21.21 5.85
CA LYS A 50 -12.91 -20.62 4.98
C LYS A 50 -12.26 -19.78 3.87
N ILE A 51 -12.81 -19.85 2.67
CA ILE A 51 -12.37 -19.09 1.50
C ILE A 51 -13.44 -18.06 1.16
N LEU A 52 -13.02 -16.80 1.04
CA LEU A 52 -13.85 -15.68 0.59
C LEU A 52 -13.34 -15.19 -0.77
N ILE A 53 -14.24 -14.70 -1.62
CA ILE A 53 -13.93 -14.26 -2.98
C ILE A 53 -14.27 -12.77 -3.12
N GLY A 54 -13.34 -12.02 -3.68
CA GLY A 54 -13.46 -10.59 -3.96
C GLY A 54 -12.89 -9.71 -2.85
N GLU A 55 -12.20 -8.64 -3.27
CA GLU A 55 -11.53 -7.68 -2.37
C GLU A 55 -12.47 -7.07 -1.33
N LYS A 56 -13.73 -6.80 -1.70
CA LYS A 56 -14.76 -6.21 -0.82
C LYS A 56 -14.96 -6.98 0.49
N GLN A 57 -14.62 -8.26 0.51
CA GLN A 57 -14.73 -9.11 1.70
C GLN A 57 -13.73 -8.73 2.80
N LEU A 58 -12.60 -8.10 2.48
CA LEU A 58 -11.56 -7.74 3.46
C LEU A 58 -12.09 -6.78 4.54
N ASP A 59 -12.87 -5.79 4.14
CA ASP A 59 -13.34 -4.72 5.05
C ASP A 59 -14.73 -4.98 5.64
N HIS A 60 -15.62 -5.68 4.91
CA HIS A 60 -17.04 -5.80 5.28
C HIS A 60 -17.42 -7.16 5.87
N ASN A 61 -16.50 -8.12 5.93
CA ASN A 61 -16.81 -9.47 6.39
C ASN A 61 -16.42 -9.69 7.87
N LYS A 62 -17.41 -10.07 8.69
CA LYS A 62 -17.21 -10.36 10.13
C LYS A 62 -16.23 -11.52 10.36
N ASP A 63 -16.16 -12.48 9.45
CA ASP A 63 -15.27 -13.63 9.56
C ASP A 63 -13.80 -13.23 9.40
N VAL A 64 -13.50 -12.24 8.54
CA VAL A 64 -12.13 -11.71 8.43
C VAL A 64 -11.69 -11.14 9.77
N ARG A 65 -12.52 -10.30 10.40
CA ARG A 65 -12.22 -9.70 11.70
C ARG A 65 -12.16 -10.70 12.85
N LYS A 66 -12.87 -11.83 12.75
CA LYS A 66 -12.96 -12.87 13.78
C LYS A 66 -11.83 -13.90 13.68
N TYR A 67 -11.58 -14.42 12.48
CA TYR A 67 -10.65 -15.53 12.26
C TYR A 67 -9.29 -15.09 11.73
N GLY A 68 -9.23 -13.92 11.10
CA GLY A 68 -8.04 -13.39 10.49
C GLY A 68 -7.65 -14.06 9.17
N ILE A 69 -6.80 -13.38 8.41
CA ILE A 69 -6.29 -13.86 7.13
C ILE A 69 -5.15 -14.85 7.34
N LYS A 70 -5.19 -15.97 6.61
CA LYS A 70 -4.09 -16.96 6.51
C LYS A 70 -3.24 -16.72 5.27
N LYS A 71 -3.87 -16.50 4.13
CA LYS A 71 -3.20 -16.10 2.88
C LYS A 71 -4.20 -15.51 1.88
N VAL A 72 -3.68 -14.72 0.95
CA VAL A 72 -4.40 -14.26 -0.24
C VAL A 72 -3.72 -14.77 -1.51
N TYR A 73 -4.49 -14.97 -2.56
CA TYR A 73 -4.00 -15.37 -3.90
C TYR A 73 -4.99 -14.92 -4.97
N LEU A 74 -4.52 -14.86 -6.22
CA LEU A 74 -5.36 -14.52 -7.38
C LEU A 74 -5.84 -15.80 -8.07
N ASN A 75 -7.09 -15.82 -8.51
CA ASN A 75 -7.61 -16.87 -9.38
C ASN A 75 -8.63 -16.30 -10.39
N PRO A 76 -8.49 -16.59 -11.71
CA PRO A 76 -7.33 -17.26 -12.32
C PRO A 76 -6.02 -16.47 -12.10
N VAL A 77 -4.90 -17.12 -12.37
CA VAL A 77 -3.59 -16.45 -12.29
C VAL A 77 -3.50 -15.41 -13.40
N ALA A 78 -3.19 -14.17 -13.05
CA ALA A 78 -3.03 -13.06 -13.97
C ALA A 78 -1.54 -12.81 -14.29
N LYS A 79 -1.27 -12.41 -15.53
CA LYS A 79 0.06 -12.01 -16.01
C LYS A 79 0.21 -10.49 -15.97
N ALA A 80 1.41 -10.04 -15.66
CA ALA A 80 1.71 -8.62 -15.62
C ALA A 80 1.51 -7.96 -16.99
N ASN A 81 0.98 -6.74 -16.97
CA ASN A 81 1.01 -5.86 -18.14
C ASN A 81 2.49 -5.60 -18.52
N LYS A 82 2.81 -5.75 -19.81
CA LYS A 82 4.18 -5.56 -20.31
C LYS A 82 4.69 -4.15 -20.05
N ASP A 83 3.84 -3.13 -20.16
CA ASP A 83 4.20 -1.74 -19.91
C ASP A 83 4.55 -1.54 -18.43
N ALA A 84 3.87 -2.25 -17.51
CA ALA A 84 4.20 -2.20 -16.08
C ALA A 84 5.58 -2.82 -15.80
N ILE A 85 5.90 -3.94 -16.45
CA ILE A 85 7.22 -4.57 -16.34
C ILE A 85 8.32 -3.65 -16.88
N GLU A 86 8.10 -3.02 -18.03
CA GLU A 86 9.07 -2.07 -18.60
C GLU A 86 9.25 -0.82 -17.74
N ALA A 87 8.17 -0.29 -17.15
CA ALA A 87 8.24 0.81 -16.21
C ALA A 87 9.08 0.45 -14.97
N ILE A 88 8.86 -0.74 -14.38
CA ILE A 88 9.63 -1.23 -13.22
C ILE A 88 11.11 -1.39 -13.55
N LYS A 89 11.45 -1.86 -14.75
CA LYS A 89 12.85 -2.03 -15.20
C LYS A 89 13.57 -0.70 -15.38
N LYS A 90 12.87 0.32 -15.87
CA LYS A 90 13.42 1.66 -16.17
C LYS A 90 13.43 2.60 -14.97
N ALA A 91 12.72 2.25 -13.90
CA ALA A 91 12.59 3.10 -12.73
C ALA A 91 13.93 3.31 -12.01
N ASP A 92 14.19 4.55 -11.58
CA ASP A 92 15.27 4.86 -10.64
C ASP A 92 14.84 4.57 -9.18
N ILE A 93 13.54 4.68 -8.91
CA ILE A 93 12.91 4.42 -7.61
C ILE A 93 11.60 3.66 -7.82
N ILE A 94 11.36 2.66 -6.99
CA ILE A 94 10.07 1.98 -6.86
C ILE A 94 9.51 2.28 -5.48
N VAL A 95 8.35 2.95 -5.43
CA VAL A 95 7.65 3.27 -4.19
C VAL A 95 6.48 2.31 -4.02
N ILE A 96 6.46 1.58 -2.91
CA ILE A 96 5.38 0.65 -2.54
C ILE A 96 4.55 1.28 -1.44
N GLY A 97 3.27 1.49 -1.71
CA GLY A 97 2.32 2.04 -0.75
C GLY A 97 2.47 3.55 -0.50
N PRO A 98 1.80 4.09 0.52
CA PRO A 98 1.00 3.35 1.51
C PRO A 98 -0.30 2.82 0.89
N GLY A 99 -0.93 1.82 1.50
CA GLY A 99 -2.16 1.25 0.97
C GLY A 99 -2.68 0.10 1.84
N ASP A 100 -3.88 -0.39 1.56
CA ASP A 100 -4.35 -1.60 2.23
C ASP A 100 -3.42 -2.76 1.90
N HIS A 101 -2.86 -3.42 2.92
CA HIS A 101 -1.82 -4.41 2.72
C HIS A 101 -2.34 -5.56 1.84
N TYR A 102 -3.43 -6.21 2.25
CA TYR A 102 -4.01 -7.33 1.50
C TYR A 102 -4.99 -6.91 0.40
N GLY A 103 -5.52 -5.69 0.46
CA GLY A 103 -6.50 -5.18 -0.52
C GLY A 103 -5.90 -4.41 -1.69
N SER A 104 -4.76 -3.74 -1.50
CA SER A 104 -4.19 -2.85 -2.51
C SER A 104 -2.74 -3.18 -2.87
N ILE A 105 -1.90 -3.52 -1.90
CA ILE A 105 -0.47 -3.74 -2.19
C ILE A 105 -0.20 -5.17 -2.64
N ILE A 106 -0.52 -6.15 -1.79
CA ILE A 106 -0.25 -7.57 -2.08
C ILE A 106 -0.91 -8.07 -3.38
N PRO A 107 -2.14 -7.67 -3.74
CA PRO A 107 -2.73 -8.09 -5.02
C PRO A 107 -1.87 -7.73 -6.24
N ASN A 108 -1.18 -6.58 -6.24
CA ASN A 108 -0.26 -6.22 -7.32
C ASN A 108 0.96 -7.15 -7.36
N LEU A 109 1.52 -7.50 -6.19
CA LEU A 109 2.69 -8.39 -6.09
C LEU A 109 2.37 -9.85 -6.43
N LEU A 110 1.11 -10.26 -6.31
CA LEU A 110 0.63 -11.58 -6.68
C LEU A 110 0.51 -11.79 -8.19
N VAL A 111 0.45 -10.71 -8.99
CA VAL A 111 0.41 -10.81 -10.46
C VAL A 111 1.74 -11.34 -10.98
N MET A 112 1.67 -12.36 -11.84
CA MET A 112 2.84 -13.07 -12.34
C MET A 112 3.77 -12.11 -13.09
N GLY A 113 5.02 -12.02 -12.63
CA GLY A 113 6.06 -11.17 -13.22
C GLY A 113 6.35 -9.88 -12.44
N ILE A 114 5.39 -9.33 -11.69
CA ILE A 114 5.58 -8.05 -10.97
C ILE A 114 6.66 -8.17 -9.90
N SER A 115 6.50 -9.13 -8.98
CA SER A 115 7.48 -9.35 -7.91
C SER A 115 8.85 -9.73 -8.46
N GLU A 116 8.93 -10.42 -9.60
CA GLU A 116 10.21 -10.73 -10.25
C GLU A 116 10.88 -9.49 -10.86
N ALA A 117 10.10 -8.64 -11.53
CA ALA A 117 10.61 -7.39 -12.10
C ALA A 117 11.15 -6.46 -11.01
N ILE A 118 10.45 -6.34 -9.87
CA ILE A 118 10.93 -5.53 -8.73
C ILE A 118 12.24 -6.10 -8.16
N ARG A 119 12.32 -7.43 -7.99
CA ARG A 119 13.56 -8.09 -7.52
C ARG A 119 14.76 -7.83 -8.43
N LYS A 120 14.55 -7.88 -9.75
CA LYS A 120 15.61 -7.70 -10.77
C LYS A 120 15.93 -6.23 -11.06
N SER A 121 15.07 -5.30 -10.64
CA SER A 121 15.27 -3.87 -10.88
C SER A 121 16.45 -3.32 -10.09
N LYS A 122 17.17 -2.38 -10.71
CA LYS A 122 18.26 -1.63 -10.07
C LYS A 122 17.75 -0.42 -9.26
N ALA A 123 16.46 -0.13 -9.33
CA ALA A 123 15.83 0.97 -8.61
C ALA A 123 16.03 0.86 -7.10
N LYS A 124 16.05 1.99 -6.38
CA LYS A 124 15.85 1.94 -4.92
C LYS A 124 14.39 1.56 -4.63
N VAL A 125 14.14 0.55 -3.80
CA VAL A 125 12.79 0.12 -3.41
C VAL A 125 12.45 0.67 -2.03
N ILE A 126 11.49 1.58 -2.02
CA ILE A 126 11.04 2.30 -0.83
C ILE A 126 9.64 1.78 -0.46
N TYR A 127 9.48 1.30 0.77
CA TYR A 127 8.18 0.95 1.33
C TYR A 127 7.67 2.06 2.25
N ASN A 128 6.51 2.63 1.93
CA ASN A 128 5.80 3.58 2.77
C ASN A 128 4.92 2.80 3.75
N CYS A 129 5.41 2.63 4.97
CA CYS A 129 4.76 1.76 5.95
C CYS A 129 3.40 2.32 6.38
N ASN A 130 2.44 1.41 6.59
CA ASN A 130 1.13 1.75 7.10
C ASN A 130 1.22 2.41 8.48
N LEU A 131 0.35 3.38 8.73
CA LEU A 131 0.27 4.09 10.03
C LEU A 131 -0.56 3.33 11.07
N THR A 132 -1.51 2.53 10.59
CA THR A 132 -2.46 1.80 11.43
C THR A 132 -2.69 0.39 10.90
N ASN A 133 -2.89 -0.54 11.82
CA ASN A 133 -3.27 -1.92 11.58
C ASN A 133 -4.79 -2.07 11.45
N LYS A 134 -5.20 -3.07 10.66
CA LYS A 134 -6.61 -3.44 10.47
C LYS A 134 -6.90 -4.75 11.20
N LYS A 135 -8.01 -4.80 11.94
CA LYS A 135 -8.39 -5.99 12.71
C LYS A 135 -8.57 -7.20 11.80
N GLY A 136 -7.97 -8.33 12.17
CA GLY A 136 -8.03 -9.58 11.39
C GLY A 136 -7.20 -9.57 10.11
N GLN A 137 -6.55 -8.46 9.76
CA GLN A 137 -5.67 -8.38 8.59
C GLN A 137 -4.22 -8.23 9.04
N THR A 138 -3.88 -7.09 9.64
CA THR A 138 -2.51 -6.72 10.03
C THR A 138 -2.38 -6.47 11.53
N GLU A 139 -3.26 -7.07 12.32
CA GLU A 139 -3.23 -6.97 13.78
C GLU A 139 -1.84 -7.31 14.33
N GLU A 140 -1.34 -6.48 15.25
CA GLU A 140 -0.02 -6.59 15.88
C GLU A 140 1.19 -6.44 14.93
N PHE A 141 1.01 -6.03 13.68
CA PHE A 141 2.15 -5.74 12.82
C PHE A 141 2.88 -4.48 13.29
N ASP A 142 4.16 -4.62 13.58
CA ASP A 142 5.13 -3.52 13.63
C ASP A 142 5.79 -3.34 12.26
N VAL A 143 6.65 -2.33 12.14
CA VAL A 143 7.38 -2.04 10.88
C VAL A 143 8.13 -3.27 10.37
N ASP A 144 8.85 -3.98 11.24
CA ASP A 144 9.63 -5.16 10.88
C ASP A 144 8.73 -6.28 10.34
N LYS A 145 7.56 -6.49 10.95
CA LYS A 145 6.60 -7.49 10.50
C LYS A 145 6.01 -7.14 9.14
N TYR A 146 5.70 -5.87 8.87
CA TYR A 146 5.27 -5.42 7.54
C TYR A 146 6.33 -5.69 6.48
N VAL A 147 7.59 -5.34 6.76
CA VAL A 147 8.71 -5.55 5.82
C VAL A 147 8.92 -7.03 5.57
N LYS A 148 8.88 -7.86 6.62
CA LYS A 148 8.99 -9.31 6.51
C LYS A 148 7.89 -9.91 5.63
N GLU A 149 6.65 -9.49 5.83
CA GLU A 149 5.54 -9.94 4.98
C GLU A 149 5.69 -9.46 3.54
N MET A 150 6.07 -8.19 3.31
CA MET A 150 6.27 -7.67 1.98
C MET A 150 7.39 -8.41 1.24
N ASN A 151 8.54 -8.62 1.89
CA ASN A 151 9.66 -9.38 1.34
C ASN A 151 9.27 -10.85 1.07
N ARG A 152 8.38 -11.45 1.87
CA ARG A 152 7.82 -12.78 1.58
C ARG A 152 7.06 -12.82 0.25
N TYR A 153 6.26 -11.79 -0.05
CA TYR A 153 5.54 -11.69 -1.33
C TYR A 153 6.46 -11.30 -2.49
N LEU A 154 7.46 -10.45 -2.22
CA LEU A 154 8.50 -10.14 -3.19
C LEU A 154 9.41 -11.34 -3.46
N GLY A 155 9.50 -12.33 -2.57
CA GLY A 155 10.33 -13.52 -2.73
C GLY A 155 11.83 -13.30 -2.47
N SER A 156 12.22 -12.15 -1.91
CA SER A 156 13.57 -11.85 -1.44
C SER A 156 13.55 -10.65 -0.50
N GLU A 157 14.66 -10.39 0.19
CA GLU A 157 14.86 -9.15 0.96
C GLU A 157 15.16 -8.00 0.01
N ARG A 158 14.11 -7.41 -0.55
CA ARG A 158 14.23 -6.43 -1.64
C ARG A 158 13.92 -5.00 -1.22
N ILE A 159 13.26 -4.78 -0.09
CA ILE A 159 13.02 -3.42 0.42
C ILE A 159 14.35 -2.82 0.87
N ASP A 160 14.73 -1.68 0.29
CA ASP A 160 15.96 -0.95 0.65
C ASP A 160 15.69 0.06 1.76
N PHE A 161 14.56 0.77 1.66
CA PHE A 161 14.15 1.82 2.61
C PHE A 161 12.73 1.64 3.08
N VAL A 162 12.47 2.00 4.33
CA VAL A 162 11.13 2.09 4.88
C VAL A 162 10.91 3.47 5.44
N ILE A 163 9.89 4.17 4.95
CA ILE A 163 9.47 5.45 5.53
C ILE A 163 8.47 5.16 6.65
N PHE A 164 8.74 5.70 7.84
CA PHE A 164 7.86 5.60 8.99
C PHE A 164 7.82 6.93 9.77
N PRO A 165 6.70 7.33 10.37
CA PRO A 165 6.65 8.57 11.12
C PRO A 165 7.65 8.66 12.29
N PHE A 166 8.29 9.82 12.40
CA PHE A 166 8.98 10.19 13.62
C PHE A 166 7.99 10.51 14.75
N ASN A 167 6.96 11.28 14.42
CA ASN A 167 5.91 11.70 15.34
C ASN A 167 4.81 10.65 15.48
N LYS A 168 4.15 10.62 16.64
CA LYS A 168 2.94 9.80 16.85
C LYS A 168 1.68 10.63 16.58
N PRO A 169 0.59 10.00 16.11
CA PRO A 169 -0.72 10.62 16.08
C PRO A 169 -1.16 11.09 17.48
N THR A 170 -2.02 12.09 17.57
CA THR A 170 -2.59 12.56 18.85
C THR A 170 -3.35 11.45 19.58
N GLU A 171 -3.34 11.42 20.91
CA GLU A 171 -4.01 10.37 21.69
C GLU A 171 -5.47 10.14 21.34
N ASP A 172 -6.23 11.21 21.06
CA ASP A 172 -7.65 11.10 20.70
C ASP A 172 -7.86 10.33 19.39
N LEU A 173 -7.00 10.58 18.40
CA LEU A 173 -7.00 9.82 17.14
C LEU A 173 -6.60 8.37 17.37
N GLN A 174 -5.61 8.11 18.23
CA GLN A 174 -5.22 6.74 18.59
C GLN A 174 -6.39 6.00 19.24
N LYS A 175 -7.01 6.57 20.28
CA LYS A 175 -8.19 6.00 20.98
C LYS A 175 -9.35 5.75 20.01
N LYS A 176 -9.59 6.65 19.06
CA LYS A 176 -10.64 6.48 18.04
C LYS A 176 -10.36 5.29 17.12
N TYR A 177 -9.10 5.11 16.69
CA TYR A 177 -8.70 3.93 15.94
C TYR A 177 -8.79 2.65 16.77
N GLU A 178 -8.39 2.69 18.03
CA GLU A 178 -8.44 1.51 18.89
C GLU A 178 -9.86 1.00 19.13
N LYS A 179 -10.83 1.91 19.26
CA LYS A 179 -12.26 1.56 19.30
C LYS A 179 -12.73 0.85 18.03
N ARG A 180 -12.18 1.22 16.87
CA ARG A 180 -12.57 0.68 15.56
C ARG A 180 -11.83 -0.62 15.23
N GLU A 181 -10.52 -0.68 15.42
CA GLU A 181 -9.65 -1.75 14.92
C GLU A 181 -9.05 -2.62 16.03
N GLY A 182 -9.27 -2.29 17.31
CA GLY A 182 -8.68 -3.01 18.44
C GLY A 182 -7.49 -2.26 19.05
N ARG A 183 -7.10 -2.68 20.26
CA ARG A 183 -5.97 -2.08 21.01
C ARG A 183 -4.68 -2.18 20.20
N ASN A 184 -3.79 -1.20 20.36
CA ASN A 184 -2.51 -1.14 19.62
C ASN A 184 -2.68 -1.14 18.09
N SER A 185 -3.77 -0.56 17.59
CA SER A 185 -4.01 -0.44 16.15
C SER A 185 -3.14 0.60 15.46
N VAL A 186 -2.36 1.40 16.20
CA VAL A 186 -1.31 2.25 15.61
C VAL A 186 -0.04 1.43 15.47
N VAL A 187 0.55 1.44 14.28
CA VAL A 187 1.77 0.67 13.98
C VAL A 187 2.90 1.17 14.87
N LYS A 188 3.69 0.23 15.38
CA LYS A 188 4.84 0.53 16.24
C LYS A 188 6.13 0.28 15.47
N PHE A 189 7.17 0.96 15.90
CA PHE A 189 8.54 0.74 15.46
C PHE A 189 9.41 0.52 16.68
N ASN A 190 10.10 -0.62 16.73
CA ASN A 190 11.05 -0.93 17.79
C ASN A 190 12.46 -0.54 17.34
N LYS A 191 13.00 0.52 17.94
CA LYS A 191 14.35 1.02 17.64
C LYS A 191 15.43 0.04 18.12
N ASP A 192 15.21 -0.71 19.18
CA ASP A 192 16.26 -1.51 19.83
C ASP A 192 16.51 -2.84 19.10
N ASN A 193 15.57 -3.25 18.24
CA ASN A 193 15.70 -4.44 17.40
C ASN A 193 16.43 -4.12 16.08
N LEU A 194 17.71 -3.72 16.16
CA LEU A 194 18.53 -3.37 14.99
C LEU A 194 19.20 -4.58 14.33
N ILE A 195 19.31 -5.68 15.07
CA ILE A 195 20.08 -6.85 14.63
C ILE A 195 19.34 -7.57 13.50
N GLY A 196 19.95 -7.60 12.31
CA GLY A 196 19.45 -8.39 11.17
C GLY A 196 18.53 -7.65 10.21
N ARG A 197 18.46 -6.31 10.24
CA ARG A 197 17.78 -5.54 9.18
C ARG A 197 18.70 -5.39 7.97
N ASN A 198 18.21 -5.82 6.81
CA ASN A 198 18.86 -5.58 5.50
C ASN A 198 18.23 -4.38 4.77
N TYR A 199 17.61 -3.47 5.52
CA TYR A 199 16.90 -2.29 5.01
C TYR A 199 17.08 -1.13 6.00
N LYS A 200 16.99 0.11 5.51
CA LYS A 200 17.12 1.33 6.33
C LYS A 200 15.74 1.89 6.69
N VAL A 201 15.54 2.29 7.93
CA VAL A 201 14.32 2.97 8.37
C VAL A 201 14.55 4.47 8.38
N VAL A 202 13.81 5.18 7.52
CA VAL A 202 13.82 6.65 7.44
C VAL A 202 12.66 7.17 8.28
N ARG A 203 12.98 7.80 9.41
CA ARG A 203 11.97 8.43 10.27
C ARG A 203 11.82 9.90 9.93
N ALA A 204 10.60 10.31 9.58
CA ALA A 204 10.32 11.66 9.10
C ALA A 204 8.97 12.21 9.60
N ASP A 205 8.77 13.53 9.53
CA ASP A 205 7.48 14.17 9.85
C ASP A 205 6.50 14.03 8.67
N VAL A 206 5.94 12.84 8.48
CA VAL A 206 5.06 12.51 7.34
C VAL A 206 3.58 12.37 7.74
N LEU A 207 3.19 12.75 8.96
CA LEU A 207 1.80 12.72 9.40
C LEU A 207 1.06 13.98 8.97
N ASN A 208 -0.15 13.81 8.44
CA ASN A 208 -1.05 14.92 8.17
C ASN A 208 -1.64 15.43 9.49
N LYS A 209 -1.44 16.72 9.77
CA LYS A 209 -1.85 17.38 11.02
C LYS A 209 -3.25 18.01 10.94
N VAL A 210 -3.88 18.00 9.77
CA VAL A 210 -5.18 18.63 9.56
C VAL A 210 -6.30 17.69 10.01
N ALA A 211 -7.10 18.14 10.97
CA ALA A 211 -8.30 17.42 11.38
C ALA A 211 -9.31 17.36 10.21
N ILE A 212 -9.86 16.17 9.94
CA ILE A 212 -10.87 15.99 8.91
C ILE A 212 -12.12 16.80 9.30
N LYS A 213 -12.40 17.88 8.58
CA LYS A 213 -13.68 18.59 8.69
C LYS A 213 -14.78 17.66 8.16
N LYS A 214 -15.68 17.23 9.04
CA LYS A 214 -16.89 16.50 8.64
C LYS A 214 -17.88 17.48 8.01
N ASN A 215 -18.17 17.32 6.72
CA ASN A 215 -19.37 17.91 6.13
C ASN A 215 -20.57 17.01 6.48
N LYS A 216 -21.68 17.61 6.94
CA LYS A 216 -22.89 16.88 7.35
C LYS A 216 -23.53 16.05 6.21
N GLU A 217 -23.21 16.37 4.96
CA GLU A 217 -23.69 15.66 3.77
C GLU A 217 -22.79 14.48 3.35
N ASP A 218 -21.61 14.35 3.95
CA ASP A 218 -20.64 13.31 3.59
C ASP A 218 -20.95 12.01 4.35
N LYS A 219 -21.86 11.21 3.78
CA LYS A 219 -22.26 9.88 4.29
C LYS A 219 -21.11 8.87 4.42
N ILE A 220 -19.92 9.18 3.90
CA ILE A 220 -18.72 8.32 3.87
C ILE A 220 -17.63 8.88 4.81
N ALA A 221 -17.87 10.01 5.49
CA ALA A 221 -16.90 10.62 6.41
C ALA A 221 -16.49 9.68 7.56
N ASP A 222 -17.35 8.75 7.96
CA ASP A 222 -17.08 7.79 9.04
C ASP A 222 -16.26 6.57 8.62
N THR A 223 -16.15 6.26 7.33
CA THR A 223 -15.31 5.15 6.84
C THR A 223 -13.87 5.58 6.57
N ARG A 224 -13.64 6.88 6.35
CA ARG A 224 -12.33 7.48 6.07
C ARG A 224 -11.32 7.27 7.20
N SER A 225 -10.07 6.97 6.82
CA SER A 225 -8.93 6.92 7.75
C SER A 225 -8.74 8.26 8.46
N PHE A 226 -8.70 8.26 9.80
CA PHE A 226 -8.48 9.45 10.63
C PHE A 226 -6.99 9.82 10.79
N ILE A 227 -6.09 8.88 10.50
CA ILE A 227 -4.64 9.04 10.54
C ILE A 227 -4.14 8.81 9.12
N ARG A 228 -3.42 9.78 8.57
CA ARG A 228 -3.01 9.80 7.16
C ARG A 228 -1.59 10.32 7.02
N HIS A 229 -0.96 9.90 5.93
CA HIS A 229 0.24 10.56 5.46
C HIS A 229 -0.09 11.95 4.90
N ASP A 230 0.84 12.87 5.09
CA ASP A 230 0.89 14.13 4.35
C ASP A 230 1.60 13.87 3.01
N SER A 231 0.91 14.12 1.89
CA SER A 231 1.41 13.76 0.55
C SER A 231 2.67 14.52 0.17
N ASP A 232 2.72 15.80 0.48
CA ASP A 232 3.80 16.69 0.04
C ASP A 232 5.06 16.40 0.84
N ARG A 233 4.91 16.20 2.16
CA ARG A 233 6.02 15.80 3.02
C ARG A 233 6.53 14.40 2.68
N LEU A 234 5.64 13.47 2.37
CA LEU A 234 6.04 12.12 1.97
C LEU A 234 6.79 12.14 0.63
N ALA A 235 6.32 12.92 -0.35
CA ALA A 235 6.98 13.09 -1.64
C ALA A 235 8.38 13.68 -1.48
N ASN A 236 8.54 14.72 -0.66
CA ASN A 236 9.85 15.31 -0.38
C ASN A 236 10.81 14.28 0.22
N VAL A 237 10.38 13.52 1.24
CA VAL A 237 11.22 12.48 1.85
C VAL A 237 11.62 11.40 0.82
N ILE A 238 10.73 11.02 -0.09
CA ILE A 238 11.05 10.08 -1.18
C ILE A 238 12.13 10.67 -2.09
N LEU A 239 11.99 11.94 -2.47
CA LEU A 239 12.97 12.64 -3.31
C LEU A 239 14.34 12.75 -2.62
N SER A 240 14.37 13.05 -1.32
CA SER A 240 15.63 13.08 -0.57
C SER A 240 16.29 11.70 -0.49
N ILE A 241 15.51 10.62 -0.43
CA ILE A 241 16.07 9.25 -0.47
C ILE A 241 16.67 8.94 -1.85
N SER A 242 16.10 9.44 -2.95
CA SER A 242 16.76 9.34 -4.27
C SER A 242 18.12 10.01 -4.25
N GLU A 243 18.16 11.24 -3.73
CA GLU A 243 19.31 12.14 -3.86
C GLU A 243 20.36 11.93 -2.76
N MET A 244 19.99 11.32 -1.63
CA MET A 244 20.82 11.11 -0.44
C MET A 244 21.67 12.32 -0.04
N GLU A 245 21.14 13.52 -0.25
CA GLU A 245 21.61 14.75 0.39
C GLU A 245 20.79 15.03 1.67
N ASN A 246 21.44 15.61 2.68
CA ASN A 246 20.89 15.81 4.03
C ASN A 246 19.73 16.82 4.04
N GLU A 247 18.50 16.31 4.06
CA GLU A 247 17.28 17.12 4.04
C GLU A 247 16.64 17.31 5.44
N LYS A 248 16.07 18.49 5.70
CA LYS A 248 15.49 18.89 7.03
C LYS A 248 14.33 18.00 7.52
N LEU A 249 13.67 17.27 6.61
CA LEU A 249 12.50 16.44 6.92
C LEU A 249 12.87 15.07 7.49
N ILE A 250 14.01 14.51 7.07
CA ILE A 250 14.56 13.28 7.64
C ILE A 250 15.08 13.60 9.04
N LYS A 251 14.54 12.91 10.04
CA LYS A 251 14.94 13.09 11.44
C LYS A 251 15.93 12.03 11.89
N GLU A 252 15.83 10.84 11.32
CA GLU A 252 16.63 9.69 11.69
C GLU A 252 16.71 8.72 10.52
N VAL A 253 17.89 8.15 10.29
CA VAL A 253 18.08 6.99 9.42
C VAL A 253 18.72 5.91 10.28
N ILE A 254 18.03 4.79 10.41
CA ILE A 254 18.40 3.64 11.24
C ILE A 254 18.70 2.45 10.36
#